data_AF-A0A6A6FST2-F1
#
_entry.id   AF-A0A6A6FST2-F1
#
_cell.length_a   1.000
_cell.length_b   1.000
_cell.length_c   1.000
_cell.angle_alpha   90.00
_cell.angle_beta   90.00
_cell.angle_gamma   90.00
#
_symmetry.space_group_name_H-M   'P 1'
#
loop_
_entity.id
_entity.type
_entity.pdbx_description
1 polymer ?
#
loop_
_entity_poly.entity_id
_entity_poly.type
_entity_poly.pdbx_seq_one_letter_code
_entity_poly.pdbx_strand_id
1 'polypeptide(L)'
;KGITCLTDRSIEAPGDLGWTLEYATAWLYRYLVSSATEVTDAIDTLRDLDDACLSPDFAYMFFDLLDDRIFAGKLRSAVHLRWRSMPSCLPGITSAPKVIPEVPRICIELNRTPFEDDAADIDDLLCAMIHHMIHAFLLVCCGAQPKDEKPDDRLMDGIHFGVIMMTIREITVNCVDGVLDLIFHASNRRMIQNDMFLTSPPLPMYPLDGMLLCVDPRGHGHTAMLHDGRTHCNHDNRHISRHQIQNWQVTEYSKALEADMAARGDKIWHFTDGETFEEFLRIHAPPSATYIELLYEDGTTADPKRIMAKRDKALKFKSLKEPLTTFLKFELAIPTCDIKTFRCIYDFINKDGYLATPMDQAAQYPITHGQGPPVLMLARDPRLKQLALINKDESAITHVKVFRAAESMKFEELMTRAIQQLYLLPVTGEDPIALLKAIYNIEPPSQSPLHSELHRWTRRFLYRCPGRLRTGTSSIADSLLHDRTLLPSNSAVSNMRKIKTRYPQQFRELLEQSGAFREDVELASAMMLRAQGGHGGGI
;
A
#
# COMPACT_ATOMS: atom_id res chain seq x y z
N LYS A 1 -8.78 5.71 31.73
CA LYS A 1 -8.78 5.33 30.28
C LYS A 1 -8.20 3.93 30.23
N GLY A 2 -8.93 2.97 29.69
CA GLY A 2 -8.58 1.54 29.75
C GLY A 2 -9.83 0.70 29.48
N ILE A 3 -10.57 0.40 30.56
CA ILE A 3 -11.86 -0.34 30.54
C ILE A 3 -12.87 0.20 29.52
N THR A 4 -13.11 1.52 29.51
CA THR A 4 -14.11 2.12 28.61
C THR A 4 -13.73 2.01 27.14
N CYS A 5 -12.45 1.92 26.79
CA CYS A 5 -12.01 1.75 25.40
C CYS A 5 -12.10 0.28 24.97
N LEU A 6 -11.70 -0.65 25.85
CA LEU A 6 -11.74 -2.09 25.58
C LEU A 6 -13.16 -2.62 25.43
N THR A 7 -14.13 -2.02 26.12
CA THR A 7 -15.54 -2.46 26.10
C THR A 7 -16.41 -1.72 25.07
N ASP A 8 -15.90 -0.62 24.48
CA ASP A 8 -16.67 0.18 23.54
C ASP A 8 -16.74 -0.46 22.15
N ARG A 9 -17.95 -0.81 21.74
CA ARG A 9 -18.27 -1.41 20.43
C ARG A 9 -18.35 -0.38 19.31
N SER A 10 -18.44 0.92 19.63
CA SER A 10 -18.62 2.00 18.65
C SER A 10 -17.30 2.48 18.02
N ILE A 11 -16.15 2.15 18.62
CA ILE A 11 -14.85 2.56 18.10
C ILE A 11 -14.55 1.78 16.81
N GLU A 12 -14.39 2.47 15.69
CA GLU A 12 -13.96 1.89 14.42
C GLU A 12 -12.42 1.78 14.35
N ALA A 13 -11.89 0.57 14.21
CA ALA A 13 -10.48 0.33 13.89
C ALA A 13 -10.36 -0.92 12.98
N PRO A 14 -10.79 -0.81 11.71
CA PRO A 14 -10.73 -1.94 10.78
C PRO A 14 -9.35 -2.14 10.16
N GLY A 15 -8.43 -1.19 10.35
CA GLY A 15 -7.10 -1.17 9.74
C GLY A 15 -6.07 -1.99 10.50
N ASP A 16 -4.84 -1.96 9.98
CA ASP A 16 -3.71 -2.74 10.47
C ASP A 16 -2.39 -2.02 10.14
N LEU A 17 -1.27 -2.50 10.70
CA LEU A 17 0.04 -1.88 10.46
C LEU A 17 0.65 -2.23 9.08
N GLY A 18 0.04 -3.18 8.36
CA GLY A 18 0.52 -3.65 7.06
C GLY A 18 1.86 -4.37 7.14
N TRP A 19 2.10 -5.12 8.21
CA TRP A 19 3.27 -5.97 8.38
C TRP A 19 3.03 -7.37 7.83
N THR A 20 4.11 -8.08 7.50
CA THR A 20 4.09 -9.53 7.25
C THR A 20 4.14 -10.29 8.56
N LEU A 21 3.72 -11.55 8.54
CA LEU A 21 3.78 -12.42 9.72
C LEU A 21 5.23 -12.63 10.18
N GLU A 22 6.14 -12.80 9.23
CA GLU A 22 7.57 -12.93 9.48
C GLU A 22 8.11 -11.69 10.19
N TYR A 23 7.80 -10.49 9.66
CA TYR A 23 8.25 -9.24 10.29
C TYR A 23 7.64 -9.04 11.67
N ALA A 24 6.34 -9.23 11.83
CA ALA A 24 5.65 -9.06 13.10
C ALA A 24 6.23 -9.99 14.19
N THR A 25 6.49 -11.26 13.82
CA THR A 25 7.11 -12.24 14.71
C THR A 25 8.53 -11.84 15.08
N ALA A 26 9.36 -11.46 14.10
CA ALA A 26 10.74 -11.08 14.35
C ALA A 26 10.84 -9.80 15.18
N TRP A 27 9.97 -8.83 14.91
CA TRP A 27 9.88 -7.58 15.65
C TRP A 27 9.52 -7.84 17.11
N LEU A 28 8.48 -8.65 17.37
CA LEU A 28 8.04 -8.95 18.73
C LEU A 28 9.05 -9.81 19.48
N TYR A 29 9.64 -10.81 18.82
CA TYR A 29 10.73 -11.60 19.39
C TYR A 29 11.88 -10.71 19.86
N ARG A 30 12.34 -9.78 19.01
CA ARG A 30 13.39 -8.82 19.36
C ARG A 30 12.99 -7.93 20.53
N TYR A 31 11.76 -7.43 20.51
CA TYR A 31 11.21 -6.59 21.60
C TYR A 31 11.22 -7.36 22.93
N LEU A 32 10.63 -8.55 22.99
CA LEU A 32 10.55 -9.38 24.19
C LEU A 32 11.91 -9.72 24.77
N VAL A 33 12.88 -10.11 23.93
CA VAL A 33 14.25 -10.39 24.39
C VAL A 33 14.90 -9.14 24.98
N SER A 34 14.63 -7.96 24.41
CA SER A 34 15.17 -6.69 24.92
C SER A 34 14.47 -6.16 26.18
N SER A 35 13.23 -6.58 26.43
CA SER A 35 12.39 -6.12 27.55
C SER A 35 12.06 -7.24 28.55
N ALA A 36 12.91 -8.27 28.62
CA ALA A 36 12.64 -9.48 29.41
C ALA A 36 12.42 -9.19 30.90
N THR A 37 13.16 -8.23 31.46
CA THR A 37 13.01 -7.78 32.84
C THR A 37 11.64 -7.14 33.09
N GLU A 38 11.22 -6.24 32.21
CA GLU A 38 9.95 -5.53 32.32
C GLU A 38 8.76 -6.48 32.15
N VAL A 39 8.89 -7.51 31.31
CA VAL A 39 7.89 -8.57 31.15
C VAL A 39 7.80 -9.41 32.44
N THR A 40 8.94 -9.77 33.03
CA THR A 40 8.99 -10.54 34.29
C THR A 40 8.34 -9.76 35.42
N ASP A 41 8.76 -8.50 35.63
CA ASP A 41 8.23 -7.61 36.66
C ASP A 41 6.71 -7.41 36.50
N ALA A 42 6.21 -7.30 35.27
CA ALA A 42 4.79 -7.13 35.00
C ALA A 42 3.97 -8.37 35.40
N ILE A 43 4.48 -9.56 35.13
CA ILE A 43 3.80 -10.82 35.48
C ILE A 43 3.81 -11.03 37.00
N ASP A 44 4.95 -10.80 37.66
CA ASP A 44 5.04 -10.88 39.13
C ASP A 44 4.11 -9.84 39.80
N THR A 45 4.06 -8.61 39.27
CA THR A 45 3.13 -7.57 39.76
C THR A 45 1.67 -7.99 39.66
N LEU A 46 1.30 -8.74 38.60
CA LEU A 46 -0.06 -9.24 38.46
C LEU A 46 -0.33 -10.39 39.43
N ARG A 47 0.62 -11.32 39.59
CA ARG A 47 0.52 -12.44 40.54
C ARG A 47 0.44 -12.01 42.01
N ASP A 48 1.07 -10.88 42.35
CA ASP A 48 0.98 -10.28 43.69
C ASP A 48 -0.45 -9.76 44.03
N LEU A 49 -1.36 -9.71 43.06
CA LEU A 49 -2.76 -9.34 43.30
C LEU A 49 -3.55 -10.52 43.88
N ASP A 50 -4.37 -10.24 44.90
CA ASP A 50 -5.22 -11.24 45.57
C ASP A 50 -6.22 -11.90 44.59
N ASP A 51 -6.62 -13.15 44.83
CA ASP A 51 -7.58 -13.90 44.00
C ASP A 51 -8.95 -13.21 43.92
N ALA A 52 -9.25 -12.34 44.90
CA ALA A 52 -10.39 -11.40 44.84
C ALA A 52 -10.36 -10.46 43.61
N CYS A 53 -9.22 -10.37 42.92
CA CYS A 53 -8.99 -9.62 41.69
C CYS A 53 -9.25 -10.42 40.40
N LEU A 54 -9.83 -11.62 40.45
CA LEU A 54 -10.25 -12.37 39.24
C LEU A 54 -11.55 -11.86 38.60
N SER A 55 -12.06 -10.70 39.05
CA SER A 55 -13.29 -10.11 38.52
C SER A 55 -13.10 -9.58 37.08
N PRO A 56 -14.20 -9.48 36.30
CA PRO A 56 -14.16 -8.95 34.94
C PRO A 56 -13.47 -7.59 34.78
N ASP A 57 -13.55 -6.73 35.80
CA ASP A 57 -13.01 -5.38 35.76
C ASP A 57 -11.47 -5.36 35.83
N PHE A 58 -10.87 -6.34 36.53
CA PHE A 58 -9.42 -6.47 36.64
C PHE A 58 -8.80 -7.03 35.36
N ALA A 59 -9.48 -7.92 34.64
CA ALA A 59 -8.95 -8.44 33.38
C ALA A 59 -8.70 -7.34 32.33
N TYR A 60 -9.46 -6.24 32.36
CA TYR A 60 -9.17 -5.08 31.51
C TYR A 60 -7.90 -4.34 31.93
N MET A 61 -7.60 -4.26 33.24
CA MET A 61 -6.35 -3.68 33.72
C MET A 61 -5.15 -4.56 33.40
N PHE A 62 -5.33 -5.88 33.51
CA PHE A 62 -4.31 -6.86 33.15
C PHE A 62 -3.99 -6.73 31.67
N PHE A 63 -5.02 -6.62 30.82
CA PHE A 63 -4.85 -6.40 29.38
C PHE A 63 -4.01 -5.16 29.09
N ASP A 64 -4.31 -4.02 29.72
CA ASP A 64 -3.58 -2.76 29.48
C ASP A 64 -2.10 -2.88 29.91
N LEU A 65 -1.81 -3.52 31.05
CA LEU A 65 -0.44 -3.72 31.51
C LEU A 65 0.32 -4.70 30.60
N LEU A 66 -0.30 -5.82 30.23
CA LEU A 66 0.30 -6.82 29.35
C LEU A 66 0.51 -6.23 27.94
N ASP A 67 -0.40 -5.41 27.42
CA ASP A 67 -0.22 -4.74 26.12
C ASP A 67 1.00 -3.82 26.16
N ASP A 68 1.13 -2.99 27.20
CA ASP A 68 2.27 -2.08 27.36
C ASP A 68 3.61 -2.81 27.47
N ARG A 69 3.66 -3.93 28.22
CA ARG A 69 4.92 -4.60 28.58
C ARG A 69 5.32 -5.75 27.66
N ILE A 70 4.35 -6.46 27.09
CA ILE A 70 4.59 -7.60 26.20
C ILE A 70 4.47 -7.19 24.73
N PHE A 71 3.51 -6.31 24.40
CA PHE A 71 3.16 -5.98 23.01
C PHE A 71 3.46 -4.52 22.63
N ALA A 72 4.21 -3.79 23.47
CA ALA A 72 4.61 -2.39 23.26
C ALA A 72 3.42 -1.43 22.98
N GLY A 73 2.26 -1.70 23.58
CA GLY A 73 1.06 -0.89 23.43
C GLY A 73 0.39 -0.99 22.06
N LYS A 74 0.72 -2.01 21.24
CA LYS A 74 0.20 -2.15 19.87
C LYS A 74 -1.26 -2.58 19.84
N LEU A 75 -1.80 -3.23 20.86
CA LEU A 75 -3.20 -3.69 20.89
C LEU A 75 -4.18 -2.59 21.28
N ARG A 76 -3.68 -1.50 21.87
CA ARG A 76 -4.46 -0.34 22.30
C ARG A 76 -5.38 0.18 21.19
N SER A 77 -6.65 0.37 21.54
CA SER A 77 -7.70 0.88 20.63
C SER A 77 -8.00 -0.01 19.41
N ALA A 78 -7.27 -1.10 19.19
CA ALA A 78 -7.53 -2.06 18.12
C ALA A 78 -8.30 -3.29 18.59
N VAL A 79 -8.35 -3.54 19.89
CA VAL A 79 -9.03 -4.70 20.50
C VAL A 79 -10.28 -4.29 21.28
N HIS A 80 -11.35 -5.06 21.09
CA HIS A 80 -12.51 -5.14 21.96
C HIS A 80 -12.40 -6.40 22.83
N LEU A 81 -12.42 -6.25 24.15
CA LEU A 81 -12.36 -7.36 25.10
C LEU A 81 -13.73 -7.56 25.74
N ARG A 82 -14.20 -8.80 25.82
CA ARG A 82 -15.42 -9.16 26.53
C ARG A 82 -15.35 -10.55 27.15
N TRP A 83 -16.18 -10.74 28.16
CA TRP A 83 -16.40 -12.05 28.78
C TRP A 83 -17.57 -12.79 28.13
N ARG A 84 -17.44 -14.11 28.01
CA ARG A 84 -18.51 -14.97 27.48
C ARG A 84 -18.43 -16.34 28.14
N SER A 85 -19.58 -16.91 28.47
CA SER A 85 -19.64 -18.31 28.92
C SER A 85 -19.43 -19.25 27.74
N MET A 86 -18.47 -20.15 27.88
CA MET A 86 -18.10 -21.19 26.91
C MET A 86 -17.75 -22.48 27.67
N PRO A 87 -17.74 -23.65 27.00
CA PRO A 87 -17.23 -24.89 27.59
C PRO A 87 -15.88 -24.68 28.29
N SER A 88 -15.68 -25.21 29.50
CA SER A 88 -14.45 -25.02 30.30
C SER A 88 -13.16 -25.43 29.58
N CYS A 89 -13.26 -26.32 28.59
CA CYS A 89 -12.15 -26.71 27.72
C CYS A 89 -11.72 -25.63 26.71
N LEU A 90 -12.42 -24.50 26.62
CA LEU A 90 -12.07 -23.35 25.78
C LEU A 90 -11.53 -22.21 26.65
N PRO A 91 -10.28 -21.73 26.43
CA PRO A 91 -9.78 -20.54 27.13
C PRO A 91 -10.45 -19.25 26.63
N GLY A 92 -10.96 -19.26 25.39
CA GLY A 92 -11.61 -18.11 24.76
C GLY A 92 -11.54 -18.19 23.24
N ILE A 93 -11.90 -17.09 22.57
CA ILE A 93 -11.89 -16.95 21.11
C ILE A 93 -11.38 -15.56 20.73
N THR A 94 -10.43 -15.47 19.79
CA THR A 94 -10.10 -14.21 19.11
C THR A 94 -10.74 -14.19 17.72
N SER A 95 -11.41 -13.11 17.37
CA SER A 95 -12.08 -12.91 16.09
C SER A 95 -11.48 -11.71 15.36
N ALA A 96 -11.26 -11.85 14.05
CA ALA A 96 -10.87 -10.75 13.18
C ALA A 96 -11.95 -9.64 13.14
N PRO A 97 -11.58 -8.41 12.73
CA PRO A 97 -12.53 -7.30 12.58
C PRO A 97 -13.79 -7.69 11.79
N LYS A 98 -14.96 -7.23 12.27
CA LYS A 98 -16.27 -7.42 11.62
C LYS A 98 -16.76 -8.87 11.51
N VAL A 99 -16.04 -9.84 12.06
CA VAL A 99 -16.52 -11.24 12.19
C VAL A 99 -17.69 -11.32 13.15
N ILE A 100 -17.68 -10.49 14.20
CA ILE A 100 -18.83 -10.23 15.06
C ILE A 100 -19.51 -8.98 14.51
N PRO A 101 -20.74 -9.05 13.97
CA PRO A 101 -21.36 -7.94 13.23
C PRO A 101 -21.43 -6.60 13.98
N GLU A 102 -21.55 -6.64 15.30
CA GLU A 102 -21.64 -5.46 16.17
C GLU A 102 -20.28 -4.91 16.60
N VAL A 103 -19.18 -5.60 16.29
CA VAL A 103 -17.82 -5.24 16.75
C VAL A 103 -16.94 -5.00 15.53
N PRO A 104 -16.62 -3.72 15.21
CA PRO A 104 -15.86 -3.37 14.01
C PRO A 104 -14.35 -3.64 14.14
N ARG A 105 -13.87 -3.99 15.33
CA ARG A 105 -12.47 -4.23 15.71
C ARG A 105 -12.18 -5.70 15.97
N ILE A 106 -10.92 -6.05 16.22
CA ILE A 106 -10.53 -7.38 16.70
C ILE A 106 -11.26 -7.63 18.03
N CYS A 107 -11.89 -8.79 18.18
CA CYS A 107 -12.61 -9.13 19.41
C CYS A 107 -11.93 -10.30 20.11
N ILE A 108 -11.59 -10.11 21.39
CA ILE A 108 -11.20 -11.21 22.28
C ILE A 108 -12.39 -11.51 23.19
N GLU A 109 -12.85 -12.75 23.16
CA GLU A 109 -13.87 -13.29 24.05
C GLU A 109 -13.20 -14.24 25.04
N LEU A 110 -12.96 -13.81 26.28
CA LEU A 110 -12.42 -14.68 27.33
C LEU A 110 -13.53 -15.57 27.90
N ASN A 111 -13.20 -16.83 28.18
CA ASN A 111 -14.15 -17.74 28.80
C ASN A 111 -14.29 -17.42 30.29
N ARG A 112 -15.49 -17.04 30.71
CA ARG A 112 -15.77 -16.75 32.13
C ARG A 112 -16.03 -18.01 32.97
N THR A 113 -16.41 -19.13 32.35
CA THR A 113 -16.89 -20.33 33.07
C THR A 113 -15.87 -20.90 34.07
N PRO A 114 -14.56 -21.02 33.77
CA PRO A 114 -13.59 -21.49 34.75
C PRO A 114 -13.47 -20.61 36.01
N PHE A 115 -13.78 -19.31 35.88
CA PHE A 115 -13.69 -18.31 36.95
C PHE A 115 -15.00 -18.11 37.73
N GLU A 116 -16.13 -18.62 37.20
CA GLU A 116 -17.43 -18.58 37.91
C GLU A 116 -17.54 -19.68 38.98
N ASP A 117 -16.79 -20.77 38.82
CA ASP A 117 -16.83 -21.96 39.69
C ASP A 117 -15.62 -22.05 40.65
N ASP A 118 -14.85 -20.96 40.83
CA ASP A 118 -13.58 -20.90 41.60
C ASP A 118 -12.58 -22.02 41.20
N ALA A 119 -12.63 -22.47 39.95
CA ALA A 119 -11.83 -23.59 39.45
C ALA A 119 -10.52 -23.16 38.77
N ALA A 120 -10.37 -21.85 38.51
CA ALA A 120 -9.24 -21.26 37.81
C ALA A 120 -8.59 -20.15 38.64
N ASP A 121 -7.27 -20.04 38.55
CA ASP A 121 -6.47 -19.06 39.27
C ASP A 121 -5.99 -17.90 38.38
N ILE A 122 -5.13 -17.05 38.93
CA ILE A 122 -4.56 -15.91 38.19
C ILE A 122 -3.69 -16.34 37.02
N ASP A 123 -2.96 -17.44 37.14
CA ASP A 123 -2.11 -17.97 36.08
C ASP A 123 -2.97 -18.49 34.91
N ASP A 124 -4.12 -19.10 35.19
CA ASP A 124 -5.09 -19.48 34.16
C ASP A 124 -5.58 -18.25 33.37
N LEU A 125 -5.88 -17.15 34.05
CA LEU A 125 -6.28 -15.89 33.41
C LEU A 125 -5.15 -15.30 32.58
N LEU A 126 -3.94 -15.21 33.13
CA LEU A 126 -2.76 -14.69 32.43
C LEU A 126 -2.44 -15.52 31.19
N CYS A 127 -2.47 -16.85 31.31
CA CYS A 127 -2.24 -17.76 30.22
C CYS A 127 -3.28 -17.54 29.11
N ALA A 128 -4.58 -17.60 29.44
CA ALA A 128 -5.65 -17.42 28.46
C ALA A 128 -5.58 -16.05 27.78
N MET A 129 -5.27 -14.98 28.54
CA MET A 129 -5.18 -13.63 28.02
C MET A 129 -3.99 -13.44 27.09
N ILE A 130 -2.78 -13.84 27.51
CA ILE A 130 -1.57 -13.75 26.69
C ILE A 130 -1.75 -14.52 25.38
N HIS A 131 -2.30 -15.74 25.44
CA HIS A 131 -2.60 -16.56 24.27
C HIS A 131 -3.43 -15.79 23.23
N HIS A 132 -4.56 -15.22 23.65
CA HIS A 132 -5.44 -14.48 22.73
C HIS A 132 -4.85 -13.14 22.30
N MET A 133 -4.03 -12.50 23.13
CA MET A 133 -3.29 -11.29 22.80
C MET A 133 -2.23 -11.52 21.72
N ILE A 134 -1.59 -12.70 21.66
CA ILE A 134 -0.67 -13.06 20.56
C ILE A 134 -1.42 -13.06 19.22
N HIS A 135 -2.59 -13.72 19.16
CA HIS A 135 -3.41 -13.70 17.94
C HIS A 135 -3.88 -12.29 17.58
N ALA A 136 -4.32 -11.52 18.58
CA ALA A 136 -4.71 -10.13 18.36
C ALA A 136 -3.54 -9.29 17.83
N PHE A 137 -2.33 -9.49 18.35
CA PHE A 137 -1.12 -8.81 17.88
C PHE A 137 -0.85 -9.13 16.41
N LEU A 138 -0.89 -10.41 16.02
CA LEU A 138 -0.70 -10.81 14.63
C LEU A 138 -1.77 -10.20 13.72
N LEU A 139 -3.03 -10.09 14.17
CA LEU A 139 -4.09 -9.41 13.42
C LEU A 139 -3.89 -7.89 13.35
N VAL A 140 -3.47 -7.22 14.42
CA VAL A 140 -3.17 -5.77 14.42
C VAL A 140 -2.04 -5.46 13.45
N CYS A 141 -1.00 -6.28 13.46
CA CYS A 141 0.16 -6.09 12.61
C CYS A 141 -0.13 -6.43 11.14
N CYS A 142 -0.80 -7.55 10.88
CA CYS A 142 -0.86 -8.14 9.53
C CYS A 142 -2.24 -8.02 8.86
N GLY A 143 -3.25 -7.53 9.58
CA GLY A 143 -4.63 -7.44 9.11
C GLY A 143 -5.40 -8.76 9.19
N ALA A 144 -6.67 -8.73 8.78
CA ALA A 144 -7.47 -9.93 8.59
C ALA A 144 -7.16 -10.58 7.23
N GLN A 145 -7.17 -11.91 7.18
CA GLN A 145 -7.00 -12.61 5.92
C GLN A 145 -8.30 -12.58 5.07
N PRO A 146 -8.21 -12.36 3.74
CA PRO A 146 -9.35 -12.49 2.83
C PRO A 146 -9.90 -13.92 2.78
N LYS A 147 -11.24 -14.06 2.72
CA LYS A 147 -11.94 -15.36 2.77
C LYS A 147 -11.61 -16.33 1.63
N ASP A 148 -11.11 -15.79 0.52
CA ASP A 148 -10.76 -16.50 -0.70
C ASP A 148 -9.29 -16.96 -0.72
N GLU A 149 -8.49 -16.57 0.27
CA GLU A 149 -7.09 -16.99 0.40
C GLU A 149 -6.94 -18.29 1.22
N LYS A 150 -5.82 -18.99 1.01
CA LYS A 150 -5.47 -20.16 1.81
C LYS A 150 -5.15 -19.72 3.24
N PRO A 151 -5.82 -20.26 4.27
CA PRO A 151 -5.54 -19.93 5.67
C PRO A 151 -4.05 -19.92 5.99
N ASP A 152 -3.58 -18.83 6.59
CA ASP A 152 -2.25 -18.75 7.16
C ASP A 152 -2.25 -18.94 8.68
N ASP A 153 -1.06 -18.87 9.27
CA ASP A 153 -0.82 -19.20 10.68
C ASP A 153 -1.24 -18.09 11.67
N ARG A 154 -1.85 -16.98 11.23
CA ARG A 154 -2.09 -15.81 12.11
C ARG A 154 -3.17 -16.02 13.19
N LEU A 155 -4.17 -16.86 12.89
CA LEU A 155 -5.25 -17.27 13.82
C LEU A 155 -5.12 -18.73 14.27
N MET A 156 -3.97 -19.33 13.99
CA MET A 156 -3.64 -20.71 14.35
C MET A 156 -2.45 -20.71 15.29
N ASP A 157 -2.28 -21.80 16.02
CA ASP A 157 -1.11 -22.01 16.88
C ASP A 157 0.06 -22.52 16.02
N GLY A 158 0.41 -21.72 15.01
CA GLY A 158 1.41 -21.93 13.96
C GLY A 158 2.83 -21.56 14.39
N ILE A 159 3.81 -21.60 13.47
CA ILE A 159 5.24 -21.36 13.81
C ILE A 159 5.46 -19.98 14.45
N HIS A 160 4.79 -18.96 13.94
CA HIS A 160 4.84 -17.58 14.42
C HIS A 160 4.33 -17.46 15.87
N PHE A 161 3.17 -18.07 16.13
CA PHE A 161 2.61 -18.17 17.47
C PHE A 161 3.57 -18.90 18.41
N GLY A 162 4.10 -20.06 17.98
CA GLY A 162 5.04 -20.86 18.75
C GLY A 162 6.32 -20.12 19.14
N VAL A 163 6.90 -19.33 18.22
CA VAL A 163 8.07 -18.48 18.51
C VAL A 163 7.75 -17.49 19.63
N ILE A 164 6.67 -16.72 19.48
CA ILE A 164 6.29 -15.68 20.45
C ILE A 164 5.96 -16.31 21.82
N MET A 165 5.09 -17.31 21.84
CA MET A 165 4.66 -18.00 23.06
C MET A 165 5.84 -18.62 23.81
N MET A 166 6.76 -19.30 23.09
CA MET A 166 7.93 -19.92 23.73
C MET A 166 8.90 -18.87 24.26
N THR A 167 9.07 -17.74 23.58
CA THR A 167 9.89 -16.63 24.09
C THR A 167 9.32 -16.05 25.37
N ILE A 168 8.00 -15.80 25.44
CA ILE A 168 7.36 -15.35 26.68
C ILE A 168 7.55 -16.39 27.79
N ARG A 169 7.30 -17.68 27.50
CA ARG A 169 7.50 -18.77 28.47
C ARG A 169 8.93 -18.81 28.99
N GLU A 170 9.93 -18.71 28.11
CA GLU A 170 11.36 -18.70 28.49
C GLU A 170 11.71 -17.49 29.37
N ILE A 171 11.11 -16.33 29.16
CA ILE A 171 11.27 -15.14 30.02
C ILE A 171 10.69 -15.40 31.42
N THR A 172 9.48 -15.98 31.50
CA THR A 172 8.78 -16.23 32.78
C THR A 172 9.45 -17.25 33.69
N VAL A 173 10.47 -17.97 33.22
CA VAL A 173 11.31 -18.81 34.10
C VAL A 173 11.95 -17.98 35.21
N ASN A 174 12.13 -16.67 35.00
CA ASN A 174 12.72 -15.75 35.97
C ASN A 174 11.71 -15.11 36.93
N CYS A 175 10.41 -15.39 36.79
CA CYS A 175 9.36 -14.91 37.70
C CYS A 175 9.50 -15.55 39.09
N VAL A 176 9.03 -14.86 40.13
CA VAL A 176 9.12 -15.33 41.52
C VAL A 176 8.39 -16.66 41.72
N ASP A 177 7.16 -16.77 41.20
CA ASP A 177 6.34 -17.99 41.29
C ASP A 177 6.61 -18.99 40.16
N GLY A 178 7.67 -18.76 39.38
CA GLY A 178 8.10 -19.64 38.30
C GLY A 178 7.35 -19.47 36.98
N VAL A 179 7.56 -20.43 36.09
CA VAL A 179 7.16 -20.36 34.66
C VAL A 179 5.64 -20.37 34.48
N LEU A 180 5.11 -19.51 33.60
CA LEU A 180 3.71 -19.62 33.16
C LEU A 180 3.53 -20.86 32.27
N ASP A 181 2.53 -21.69 32.57
CA ASP A 181 2.21 -22.86 31.74
C ASP A 181 1.40 -22.47 30.50
N LEU A 182 2.05 -21.73 29.59
CA LEU A 182 1.50 -21.31 28.31
C LEU A 182 1.28 -22.50 27.33
N ILE A 183 1.49 -23.75 27.75
CA ILE A 183 1.36 -24.93 26.89
C ILE A 183 -0.09 -25.44 26.89
N PHE A 184 -0.89 -24.95 25.94
CA PHE A 184 -2.29 -25.34 25.81
C PHE A 184 -2.48 -26.69 25.13
N HIS A 185 -2.36 -27.79 25.87
CA HIS A 185 -2.64 -29.13 25.33
C HIS A 185 -4.14 -29.32 25.01
N ALA A 186 -4.49 -29.50 23.74
CA ALA A 186 -5.84 -29.89 23.33
C ALA A 186 -6.26 -31.25 23.94
N SER A 187 -5.30 -32.14 24.22
CA SER A 187 -5.52 -33.42 24.90
C SER A 187 -5.87 -33.28 26.38
N ASN A 188 -5.18 -32.42 27.14
CA ASN A 188 -5.49 -32.19 28.55
C ASN A 188 -6.88 -31.56 28.71
N ARG A 189 -7.23 -30.63 27.81
CA ARG A 189 -8.56 -29.99 27.76
C ARG A 189 -9.71 -30.96 27.46
N ARG A 190 -9.47 -32.04 26.71
CA ARG A 190 -10.45 -33.11 26.45
C ARG A 190 -10.55 -34.14 27.58
N MET A 191 -9.46 -34.40 28.31
CA MET A 191 -9.48 -35.35 29.42
C MET A 191 -10.24 -34.79 30.63
N ILE A 192 -10.10 -33.51 30.94
CA ILE A 192 -10.87 -32.82 32.00
C ILE A 192 -12.38 -32.89 31.73
N GLN A 193 -12.80 -32.82 30.45
CA GLN A 193 -14.22 -32.87 30.08
C GLN A 193 -14.86 -34.26 30.21
N ASN A 194 -14.05 -35.33 30.26
CA ASN A 194 -14.56 -36.71 30.24
C ASN A 194 -14.62 -37.39 31.62
N ASP A 195 -14.33 -36.68 32.72
CA ASP A 195 -14.50 -37.15 34.11
C ASP A 195 -13.96 -38.57 34.39
N MET A 196 -12.94 -38.99 33.63
CA MET A 196 -12.25 -40.26 33.82
C MET A 196 -10.82 -39.95 34.23
N PHE A 197 -10.61 -39.85 35.55
CA PHE A 197 -9.45 -40.27 36.35
C PHE A 197 -9.10 -39.27 37.47
N LEU A 198 -9.26 -39.74 38.72
CA LEU A 198 -8.90 -39.11 40.01
C LEU A 198 -7.38 -39.00 40.27
N THR A 199 -6.55 -38.94 39.23
CA THR A 199 -5.09 -38.86 39.39
C THR A 199 -4.48 -37.98 38.31
N SER A 200 -3.88 -36.85 38.72
CA SER A 200 -2.96 -36.10 37.86
C SER A 200 -1.91 -37.05 37.29
N PRO A 201 -1.63 -37.04 35.98
CA PRO A 201 -0.53 -37.82 35.45
C PRO A 201 0.76 -37.30 36.08
N PRO A 202 1.71 -38.17 36.47
CA PRO A 202 3.00 -37.70 36.97
C PRO A 202 3.67 -36.84 35.89
N LEU A 203 4.25 -35.71 36.31
CA LEU A 203 5.12 -34.89 35.46
C LEU A 203 6.10 -35.81 34.70
N PRO A 204 6.22 -35.72 33.37
CA PRO A 204 7.06 -36.63 32.62
C PRO A 204 8.53 -36.44 33.02
N MET A 205 9.08 -37.42 33.72
CA MET A 205 10.51 -37.53 34.06
C MET A 205 11.31 -38.02 32.84
N TYR A 206 11.37 -37.24 31.75
CA TYR A 206 12.22 -37.55 30.60
C TYR A 206 13.10 -36.35 30.19
N PRO A 207 14.28 -36.58 29.58
CA PRO A 207 15.19 -35.49 29.22
C PRO A 207 14.55 -34.57 28.18
N LEU A 208 14.66 -33.25 28.38
CA LEU A 208 14.09 -32.18 27.54
C LEU A 208 14.55 -32.20 26.07
N ASP A 209 15.59 -32.98 25.76
CA ASP A 209 16.29 -32.95 24.47
C ASP A 209 15.74 -34.06 23.57
N GLY A 210 14.82 -33.69 22.67
CA GLY A 210 14.21 -34.62 21.71
C GLY A 210 12.70 -34.82 21.84
N MET A 211 11.99 -34.07 22.69
CA MET A 211 10.52 -34.08 22.65
C MET A 211 10.03 -33.58 21.28
N LEU A 212 9.45 -34.51 20.50
CA LEU A 212 8.39 -34.12 19.59
C LEU A 212 7.29 -33.51 20.45
N LEU A 213 7.05 -32.22 20.25
CA LEU A 213 5.88 -31.56 20.81
C LEU A 213 4.59 -32.13 20.20
N CYS A 214 4.63 -33.09 19.21
CA CYS A 214 3.84 -34.36 19.17
C CYS A 214 3.76 -35.26 17.90
N VAL A 215 2.93 -36.33 18.02
CA VAL A 215 2.47 -37.32 17.00
C VAL A 215 0.96 -37.15 16.70
N ASP A 216 0.60 -37.24 15.42
CA ASP A 216 -0.76 -37.14 14.86
C ASP A 216 -1.65 -38.35 15.26
N PRO A 217 -2.80 -38.14 15.94
CA PRO A 217 -3.75 -39.23 16.20
C PRO A 217 -4.76 -39.43 15.05
N ARG A 218 -4.77 -38.58 14.02
CA ARG A 218 -5.73 -38.63 12.90
C ARG A 218 -5.01 -38.91 11.59
N GLY A 219 -4.65 -40.17 11.42
CA GLY A 219 -4.33 -40.71 10.10
C GLY A 219 -5.38 -40.25 9.07
N HIS A 220 -4.89 -39.59 8.01
CA HIS A 220 -5.57 -39.44 6.73
C HIS A 220 -6.93 -38.70 6.73
N GLY A 221 -7.05 -37.56 7.41
CA GLY A 221 -8.25 -36.72 7.30
C GLY A 221 -7.99 -35.22 7.44
N HIS A 222 -7.61 -34.56 6.35
CA HIS A 222 -7.71 -33.11 6.21
C HIS A 222 -9.18 -32.67 6.32
N THR A 223 -9.71 -32.48 7.53
CA THR A 223 -10.88 -31.61 7.71
C THR A 223 -10.41 -30.19 7.44
N ALA A 224 -10.90 -29.61 6.35
CA ALA A 224 -10.53 -28.29 5.85
C ALA A 224 -10.42 -27.26 6.98
N MET A 225 -9.29 -26.55 7.01
CA MET A 225 -9.10 -25.37 7.86
C MET A 225 -10.30 -24.43 7.67
N LEU A 226 -11.02 -24.13 8.76
CA LEU A 226 -12.19 -23.26 8.69
C LEU A 226 -11.73 -21.81 8.59
N HIS A 227 -11.85 -21.22 7.41
CA HIS A 227 -11.56 -19.81 7.17
C HIS A 227 -12.73 -18.91 7.64
N ASP A 228 -13.10 -19.01 8.92
CA ASP A 228 -14.22 -18.25 9.51
C ASP A 228 -13.78 -16.94 10.18
N GLY A 229 -12.48 -16.63 10.16
CA GLY A 229 -11.91 -15.43 10.76
C GLY A 229 -11.83 -15.49 12.29
N ARG A 230 -11.85 -16.69 12.88
CA ARG A 230 -11.73 -16.93 14.32
C ARG A 230 -10.55 -17.83 14.64
N THR A 231 -10.09 -17.75 15.87
CA THR A 231 -9.11 -18.71 16.38
C THR A 231 -9.76 -20.06 16.62
N HIS A 232 -8.97 -21.11 16.35
CA HIS A 232 -9.36 -22.50 16.52
C HIS A 232 -8.43 -23.20 17.51
N CYS A 233 -8.16 -22.57 18.65
CA CYS A 233 -7.16 -22.97 19.67
C CYS A 233 -7.44 -24.34 20.34
N ASN A 234 -8.59 -24.96 20.05
CA ASN A 234 -8.95 -26.33 20.46
C ASN A 234 -8.47 -27.39 19.47
N HIS A 235 -8.02 -26.96 18.29
CA HIS A 235 -7.27 -27.83 17.40
C HIS A 235 -5.94 -28.18 18.05
N ASP A 236 -5.38 -29.28 17.58
CA ASP A 236 -4.24 -29.86 18.23
C ASP A 236 -2.96 -29.11 17.83
N ASN A 237 -2.34 -28.38 18.76
CA ASN A 237 -1.18 -27.51 18.50
C ASN A 237 0.14 -28.28 18.39
N ARG A 238 0.01 -29.60 18.34
CA ARG A 238 1.00 -30.65 18.45
C ARG A 238 1.86 -30.83 17.18
N HIS A 239 1.96 -29.80 16.34
CA HIS A 239 2.58 -29.85 15.00
C HIS A 239 3.91 -29.09 14.87
N ILE A 240 4.34 -28.33 15.89
CA ILE A 240 5.55 -27.50 15.83
C ILE A 240 6.53 -27.89 16.93
N SER A 241 7.75 -28.25 16.53
CA SER A 241 8.84 -28.65 17.40
C SER A 241 9.71 -27.46 17.84
N ARG A 242 10.40 -27.60 18.97
CA ARG A 242 11.43 -26.63 19.42
C ARG A 242 12.52 -26.42 18.38
N HIS A 243 12.90 -27.47 17.66
CA HIS A 243 13.87 -27.39 16.56
C HIS A 243 13.36 -26.51 15.41
N GLN A 244 12.06 -26.57 15.05
CA GLN A 244 11.51 -25.69 14.01
C GLN A 244 11.51 -24.22 14.44
N ILE A 245 11.23 -23.93 15.71
CA ILE A 245 11.32 -22.58 16.28
C ILE A 245 12.76 -22.08 16.22
N GLN A 246 13.73 -22.87 16.69
CA GLN A 246 15.15 -22.53 16.63
C GLN A 246 15.63 -22.34 15.19
N ASN A 247 15.21 -23.20 14.28
CA ASN A 247 15.54 -23.08 12.86
C ASN A 247 14.98 -21.77 12.29
N TRP A 248 13.72 -21.42 12.58
CA TRP A 248 13.14 -20.14 12.17
C TRP A 248 13.93 -18.93 12.71
N GLN A 249 14.32 -18.98 13.99
CA GLN A 249 15.14 -17.94 14.62
C GLN A 249 16.51 -17.78 13.96
N VAL A 250 17.09 -18.87 13.42
CA VAL A 250 18.39 -18.84 12.74
C VAL A 250 18.26 -18.42 11.27
N THR A 251 17.25 -18.93 10.55
CA THR A 251 17.19 -18.78 9.08
C THR A 251 16.33 -17.62 8.61
N GLU A 252 15.27 -17.26 9.34
CA GLU A 252 14.27 -16.29 8.88
C GLU A 252 14.30 -14.97 9.66
N TYR A 253 14.71 -14.98 10.94
CA TYR A 253 14.71 -13.78 11.79
C TYR A 253 15.39 -12.55 11.15
N SER A 254 16.64 -12.70 10.69
CA SER A 254 17.39 -11.58 10.11
C SER A 254 16.76 -11.10 8.79
N LYS A 255 16.34 -12.03 7.93
CA LYS A 255 15.67 -11.71 6.66
C LYS A 255 14.35 -10.97 6.89
N ALA A 256 13.61 -11.38 7.92
CA ALA A 256 12.37 -10.73 8.29
C ALA A 256 12.65 -9.27 8.70
N LEU A 257 13.66 -9.02 9.55
CA LEU A 257 13.99 -7.66 9.98
C LEU A 257 14.53 -6.76 8.86
N GLU A 258 15.19 -7.31 7.83
CA GLU A 258 15.63 -6.56 6.64
C GLU A 258 14.45 -5.92 5.89
N ALA A 259 13.23 -6.45 6.03
CA ALA A 259 12.04 -5.84 5.46
C ALA A 259 11.70 -4.48 6.09
N ASP A 260 12.20 -4.16 7.29
CA ASP A 260 12.03 -2.86 7.96
C ASP A 260 10.60 -2.27 7.87
N MET A 261 9.59 -3.09 8.14
CA MET A 261 8.19 -2.66 8.01
C MET A 261 7.78 -1.66 9.09
N ALA A 262 8.57 -1.47 10.15
CA ALA A 262 8.37 -0.39 11.11
C ALA A 262 8.60 1.01 10.49
N ALA A 263 9.44 1.13 9.44
CA ALA A 263 9.63 2.39 8.71
C ALA A 263 8.36 2.87 7.99
N ARG A 264 7.30 2.04 7.95
CA ARG A 264 5.96 2.45 7.52
C ARG A 264 5.33 3.48 8.45
N GLY A 265 5.78 3.56 9.70
CA GLY A 265 5.25 4.44 10.73
C GLY A 265 3.79 4.14 11.07
N ASP A 266 3.18 4.95 11.94
CA ASP A 266 1.79 4.74 12.38
C ASP A 266 0.77 5.55 11.55
N LYS A 267 1.24 6.41 10.64
CA LYS A 267 0.42 7.36 9.87
C LYS A 267 0.35 7.00 8.39
N ILE A 268 -0.78 7.33 7.77
CA ILE A 268 -1.03 7.17 6.35
C ILE A 268 -1.93 8.30 5.84
N TRP A 269 -1.82 8.63 4.55
CA TRP A 269 -2.55 9.75 3.96
C TRP A 269 -3.55 9.29 2.90
N HIS A 270 -4.72 9.90 2.92
CA HIS A 270 -5.71 9.80 1.85
C HIS A 270 -5.64 11.06 0.97
N PHE A 271 -5.67 10.89 -0.35
CA PHE A 271 -5.65 12.02 -1.27
C PHE A 271 -7.07 12.35 -1.74
N THR A 272 -7.62 13.43 -1.20
CA THR A 272 -9.00 13.89 -1.42
C THR A 272 -9.04 15.03 -2.43
N ASP A 273 -10.14 15.10 -3.19
CA ASP A 273 -10.48 16.18 -4.12
C ASP A 273 -9.42 16.54 -5.19
N GLY A 274 -8.37 15.72 -5.32
CA GLY A 274 -7.27 15.92 -6.25
C GLY A 274 -6.27 16.99 -5.84
N GLU A 275 -6.34 17.53 -4.62
CA GLU A 275 -5.42 18.58 -4.13
C GLU A 275 -5.09 18.50 -2.64
N THR A 276 -5.86 17.77 -1.82
CA THR A 276 -5.70 17.75 -0.35
C THR A 276 -5.24 16.39 0.17
N PHE A 277 -4.45 16.41 1.23
CA PHE A 277 -3.98 15.20 1.93
C PHE A 277 -4.60 15.15 3.33
N GLU A 278 -5.41 14.13 3.59
CA GLU A 278 -5.99 13.86 4.90
C GLU A 278 -5.17 12.80 5.62
N GLU A 279 -4.75 13.08 6.86
CA GLU A 279 -3.94 12.17 7.69
C GLU A 279 -4.82 11.24 8.52
N PHE A 280 -4.46 9.96 8.55
CA PHE A 280 -5.08 8.93 9.38
C PHE A 280 -4.02 8.15 10.16
N LEU A 281 -4.40 7.64 11.34
CA LEU A 281 -3.69 6.52 11.94
C LEU A 281 -4.02 5.25 11.17
N ARG A 282 -3.01 4.42 10.89
CA ARG A 282 -3.15 3.17 10.11
C ARG A 282 -4.22 2.24 10.66
N ILE A 283 -4.32 2.13 11.98
CA ILE A 283 -5.32 1.31 12.67
C ILE A 283 -6.77 1.75 12.37
N HIS A 284 -6.98 3.02 11.99
CA HIS A 284 -8.28 3.57 11.63
C HIS A 284 -8.46 3.71 10.11
N ALA A 285 -7.44 3.42 9.32
CA ALA A 285 -7.53 3.37 7.87
C ALA A 285 -8.23 2.07 7.41
N PRO A 286 -8.59 1.93 6.12
CA PRO A 286 -8.97 0.64 5.56
C PRO A 286 -7.89 -0.43 5.78
N PRO A 287 -8.19 -1.73 5.69
CA PRO A 287 -7.18 -2.78 5.82
C PRO A 287 -6.05 -2.60 4.78
N SER A 288 -4.80 -2.85 5.16
CA SER A 288 -3.62 -2.67 4.28
C SER A 288 -3.66 -3.56 3.04
N ALA A 289 -4.39 -4.68 3.11
CA ALA A 289 -4.66 -5.55 1.97
C ALA A 289 -5.44 -4.84 0.83
N THR A 290 -6.07 -3.69 1.08
CA THR A 290 -6.90 -2.97 0.10
C THR A 290 -6.16 -1.89 -0.68
N TYR A 291 -4.98 -1.48 -0.22
CA TYR A 291 -4.22 -0.37 -0.81
C TYR A 291 -2.74 -0.66 -0.99
N ILE A 292 -2.10 0.11 -1.87
CA ILE A 292 -0.66 0.29 -1.96
C ILE A 292 -0.30 1.66 -1.39
N GLU A 293 0.97 1.85 -1.04
CA GLU A 293 1.47 3.13 -0.54
C GLU A 293 2.34 3.81 -1.59
N LEU A 294 1.89 4.98 -2.06
CA LEU A 294 2.68 5.85 -2.90
C LEU A 294 3.54 6.74 -2.00
N LEU A 295 4.86 6.64 -2.12
CA LEU A 295 5.80 7.45 -1.34
C LEU A 295 6.01 8.77 -2.07
N TYR A 296 5.39 9.84 -1.57
CA TYR A 296 5.42 11.17 -2.18
C TYR A 296 6.19 12.17 -1.33
N GLU A 297 7.27 12.70 -1.89
CA GLU A 297 8.03 13.81 -1.31
C GLU A 297 7.41 15.14 -1.73
N ASP A 298 6.70 15.79 -0.81
CA ASP A 298 6.09 17.10 -1.05
C ASP A 298 6.96 18.29 -0.62
N GLY A 299 8.12 18.00 -0.03
CA GLY A 299 9.08 19.00 0.47
C GLY A 299 8.67 19.72 1.76
N THR A 300 7.57 19.31 2.40
CA THR A 300 7.09 19.91 3.66
C THR A 300 7.51 19.13 4.90
N THR A 301 7.74 17.82 4.75
CA THR A 301 8.15 16.91 5.82
C THR A 301 9.54 16.32 5.54
N ALA A 302 10.23 15.88 6.60
CA ALA A 302 11.52 15.20 6.46
C ALA A 302 11.37 13.81 5.81
N ASP A 303 10.27 13.12 6.11
CA ASP A 303 9.93 11.82 5.55
C ASP A 303 8.87 11.95 4.46
N PRO A 304 8.87 11.08 3.43
CA PRO A 304 7.86 11.08 2.38
C PRO A 304 6.47 10.74 2.93
N LYS A 305 5.43 11.39 2.40
CA LYS A 305 4.05 11.06 2.69
C LYS A 305 3.70 9.72 2.06
N ARG A 306 3.06 8.83 2.83
CA ARG A 306 2.61 7.50 2.40
C ARG A 306 1.14 7.54 2.01
N ILE A 307 0.86 7.65 0.72
CA ILE A 307 -0.49 7.94 0.23
C ILE A 307 -1.17 6.66 -0.26
N MET A 308 -2.40 6.41 0.21
CA MET A 308 -3.19 5.23 -0.17
C MET A 308 -3.65 5.31 -1.64
N ALA A 309 -3.34 4.29 -2.42
CA ALA A 309 -3.94 4.03 -3.73
C ALA A 309 -4.48 2.60 -3.82
N LYS A 310 -5.52 2.37 -4.61
CA LYS A 310 -6.24 1.08 -4.67
C LYS A 310 -5.34 -0.05 -5.19
N ARG A 311 -5.16 -1.09 -4.37
CA ARG A 311 -4.25 -2.21 -4.68
C ARG A 311 -4.73 -3.07 -5.84
N ASP A 312 -6.01 -3.39 -5.86
CA ASP A 312 -6.66 -4.16 -6.93
C ASP A 312 -6.47 -3.50 -8.30
N LYS A 313 -6.51 -2.15 -8.35
CA LYS A 313 -6.27 -1.39 -9.58
C LYS A 313 -4.79 -1.32 -9.93
N ALA A 314 -3.92 -1.03 -8.95
CA ALA A 314 -2.48 -0.95 -9.18
C ALA A 314 -1.91 -2.28 -9.72
N LEU A 315 -2.37 -3.42 -9.21
CA LEU A 315 -1.93 -4.74 -9.64
C LEU A 315 -2.44 -5.16 -11.03
N LYS A 316 -3.31 -4.37 -11.69
CA LYS A 316 -3.68 -4.62 -13.10
C LYS A 316 -2.56 -4.25 -14.06
N PHE A 317 -1.71 -3.29 -13.69
CA PHE A 317 -0.58 -2.85 -14.51
C PHE A 317 0.56 -3.84 -14.42
N LYS A 318 1.00 -4.37 -15.56
CA LYS A 318 2.04 -5.41 -15.61
C LYS A 318 3.36 -4.87 -15.09
N SER A 319 3.70 -3.62 -15.43
CA SER A 319 4.97 -3.01 -15.03
C SER A 319 5.07 -2.76 -13.52
N LEU A 320 3.94 -2.69 -12.80
CA LEU A 320 3.91 -2.43 -11.35
C LEU A 320 3.82 -3.70 -10.50
N LYS A 321 3.47 -4.87 -11.08
CA LYS A 321 3.28 -6.10 -10.31
C LYS A 321 4.52 -6.46 -9.50
N GLU A 322 5.65 -6.66 -10.18
CA GLU A 322 6.89 -7.07 -9.54
C GLU A 322 7.39 -6.04 -8.52
N PRO A 323 7.51 -4.72 -8.84
CA PRO A 323 7.89 -3.70 -7.88
C PRO A 323 7.02 -3.67 -6.62
N LEU A 324 5.70 -3.81 -6.77
CA LEU A 324 4.76 -3.76 -5.64
C LEU A 324 4.79 -5.03 -4.78
N THR A 325 5.00 -6.19 -5.38
CA THR A 325 5.03 -7.48 -4.65
C THR A 325 6.40 -7.79 -4.05
N THR A 326 7.44 -7.04 -4.42
CA THR A 326 8.79 -7.21 -3.88
C THR A 326 8.79 -7.02 -2.36
N PHE A 327 9.27 -8.02 -1.62
CA PHE A 327 9.23 -8.10 -0.14
C PHE A 327 7.82 -7.92 0.48
N LEU A 328 6.75 -8.08 -0.30
CA LEU A 328 5.37 -7.89 0.14
C LEU A 328 5.08 -6.51 0.76
N LYS A 329 5.87 -5.49 0.39
CA LYS A 329 5.69 -4.13 0.93
C LYS A 329 4.55 -3.36 0.29
N PHE A 330 4.19 -3.62 -0.97
CA PHE A 330 3.15 -2.86 -1.67
C PHE A 330 3.40 -1.34 -1.65
N GLU A 331 4.66 -0.95 -1.81
CA GLU A 331 5.12 0.43 -1.82
C GLU A 331 5.60 0.81 -3.23
N LEU A 332 5.33 2.05 -3.62
CA LEU A 332 5.80 2.60 -4.89
C LEU A 332 6.41 3.98 -4.65
N ALA A 333 7.71 4.09 -4.86
CA ALA A 333 8.42 5.36 -4.79
C ALA A 333 7.97 6.27 -5.95
N ILE A 334 7.47 7.46 -5.63
CA ILE A 334 7.14 8.48 -6.62
C ILE A 334 8.32 9.45 -6.73
N PRO A 335 8.85 9.72 -7.94
CA PRO A 335 9.91 10.70 -8.11
C PRO A 335 9.42 12.09 -7.70
N THR A 336 10.33 12.92 -7.20
CA THR A 336 10.04 14.29 -6.78
C THR A 336 9.33 15.05 -7.90
N CYS A 337 8.07 15.44 -7.67
CA CYS A 337 7.24 16.10 -8.67
C CYS A 337 6.21 17.04 -8.05
N ASP A 338 5.72 17.98 -8.84
CA ASP A 338 4.65 18.88 -8.41
C ASP A 338 3.32 18.13 -8.24
N ILE A 339 2.44 18.70 -7.40
CA ILE A 339 1.15 18.09 -7.04
C ILE A 339 0.27 17.76 -8.27
N LYS A 340 0.36 18.53 -9.36
CA LYS A 340 -0.42 18.25 -10.58
C LYS A 340 0.09 16.98 -11.27
N THR A 341 1.41 16.81 -11.33
CA THR A 341 2.04 15.60 -11.86
C THR A 341 1.71 14.40 -10.97
N PHE A 342 1.80 14.54 -9.64
CA PHE A 342 1.39 13.50 -8.69
C PHE A 342 -0.08 13.10 -8.87
N ARG A 343 -0.99 14.08 -8.94
CA ARG A 343 -2.42 13.84 -9.18
C ARG A 343 -2.66 13.02 -10.44
N CYS A 344 -1.92 13.30 -11.52
CA CYS A 344 -2.04 12.52 -12.75
C CYS A 344 -1.66 11.05 -12.56
N ILE A 345 -0.57 10.77 -11.85
CA ILE A 345 -0.14 9.40 -11.51
C ILE A 345 -1.20 8.72 -10.64
N TYR A 346 -1.66 9.41 -9.60
CA TYR A 346 -2.68 8.92 -8.67
C TYR A 346 -4.00 8.59 -9.39
N ASP A 347 -4.48 9.50 -10.23
CA ASP A 347 -5.72 9.33 -10.99
C ASP A 347 -5.58 8.17 -11.98
N PHE A 348 -4.43 8.02 -12.66
CA PHE A 348 -4.22 6.91 -13.58
C PHE A 348 -4.37 5.55 -12.89
N ILE A 349 -3.80 5.41 -11.68
CA ILE A 349 -3.90 4.19 -10.88
C ILE A 349 -5.34 3.98 -10.38
N ASN A 350 -5.99 5.02 -9.87
CA ASN A 350 -7.27 4.88 -9.15
C ASN A 350 -8.52 4.99 -10.04
N LYS A 351 -8.44 5.66 -11.18
CA LYS A 351 -9.57 6.04 -12.04
C LYS A 351 -9.47 5.46 -13.46
N ASP A 352 -8.44 4.65 -13.74
CA ASP A 352 -8.18 4.06 -15.05
C ASP A 352 -7.97 5.13 -16.15
N GLY A 353 -7.40 6.27 -15.77
CA GLY A 353 -7.17 7.43 -16.63
C GLY A 353 -6.80 8.66 -15.81
N TYR A 354 -6.14 9.63 -16.43
CA TYR A 354 -5.83 10.91 -15.78
C TYR A 354 -6.00 12.06 -16.76
N LEU A 355 -6.53 13.18 -16.23
CA LEU A 355 -7.03 14.35 -16.96
C LEU A 355 -8.09 13.93 -18.00
N ALA A 356 -9.32 14.42 -17.82
CA ALA A 356 -10.38 14.13 -18.77
C ALA A 356 -9.96 14.70 -20.13
N THR A 357 -9.74 13.81 -21.10
CA THR A 357 -9.62 14.30 -22.47
C THR A 357 -10.98 14.81 -22.91
N PRO A 358 -11.05 15.75 -23.88
CA PRO A 358 -12.27 16.05 -24.58
C PRO A 358 -13.01 14.80 -25.08
N MET A 359 -12.33 13.66 -25.28
CA MET A 359 -12.98 12.38 -25.59
C MET A 359 -13.79 11.77 -24.44
N ASP A 360 -13.43 12.02 -23.17
CA ASP A 360 -14.15 11.51 -22.00
C ASP A 360 -15.35 12.41 -21.62
N GLN A 361 -15.32 13.69 -22.01
CA GLN A 361 -16.41 14.66 -21.78
C GLN A 361 -17.33 14.83 -23.01
N ALA A 362 -16.86 14.54 -24.22
CA ALA A 362 -17.63 14.73 -25.45
C ALA A 362 -18.29 13.42 -25.92
N ALA A 363 -19.35 13.00 -25.22
CA ALA A 363 -20.41 12.19 -25.85
C ALA A 363 -21.27 13.03 -26.83
N GLN A 364 -20.94 14.31 -27.08
CA GLN A 364 -21.79 15.24 -27.84
C GLN A 364 -21.08 16.13 -28.88
N TYR A 365 -19.77 15.99 -29.12
CA TYR A 365 -19.10 16.72 -30.20
C TYR A 365 -18.09 15.84 -30.96
N PRO A 366 -18.18 15.76 -32.30
CA PRO A 366 -17.25 14.97 -33.11
C PRO A 366 -15.92 15.75 -33.23
N ILE A 367 -14.98 15.49 -32.32
CA ILE A 367 -13.63 16.05 -32.43
C ILE A 367 -12.89 15.24 -33.50
N THR A 368 -12.66 15.90 -34.63
CA THR A 368 -11.83 15.42 -35.74
C THR A 368 -10.49 14.90 -35.24
N HIS A 369 -10.19 13.64 -35.56
CA HIS A 369 -8.96 12.93 -35.22
C HIS A 369 -7.69 13.80 -35.37
N GLY A 370 -7.09 14.18 -34.24
CA GLY A 370 -5.77 14.81 -34.18
C GLY A 370 -4.69 13.80 -34.55
N GLN A 371 -4.39 13.63 -35.85
CA GLN A 371 -3.24 12.84 -36.28
C GLN A 371 -1.94 13.65 -36.15
N GLY A 372 -1.39 13.74 -34.93
CA GLY A 372 -0.04 14.26 -34.68
C GLY A 372 0.05 15.27 -33.52
N PRO A 373 1.27 15.72 -33.17
CA PRO A 373 1.48 16.69 -32.09
C PRO A 373 0.72 18.01 -32.31
N PRO A 374 0.47 18.78 -31.24
CA PRO A 374 -0.33 20.00 -31.28
C PRO A 374 0.28 21.08 -32.18
N VAL A 375 -0.60 21.88 -32.78
CA VAL A 375 -0.19 23.10 -33.47
C VAL A 375 0.04 24.21 -32.45
N LEU A 376 1.20 24.87 -32.50
CA LEU A 376 1.53 25.99 -31.61
C LEU A 376 0.72 27.23 -32.01
N MET A 377 -0.07 27.74 -31.08
CA MET A 377 -0.87 28.96 -31.20
C MET A 377 -0.22 30.08 -30.39
N LEU A 378 0.50 30.97 -31.06
CA LEU A 378 1.05 32.16 -30.43
C LEU A 378 -0.08 33.19 -30.24
N ALA A 379 -0.62 33.28 -29.03
CA ALA A 379 -1.81 34.07 -28.70
C ALA A 379 -1.66 35.55 -29.14
N ARG A 380 -2.38 35.95 -30.18
CA ARG A 380 -2.69 37.35 -30.52
C ARG A 380 -4.19 37.65 -30.51
N ASP A 381 -5.04 36.63 -30.36
CA ASP A 381 -6.50 36.77 -30.47
C ASP A 381 -7.20 36.51 -29.12
N PRO A 382 -8.03 37.46 -28.62
CA PRO A 382 -8.83 37.30 -27.41
C PRO A 382 -9.74 36.06 -27.41
N ARG A 383 -10.25 35.63 -28.57
CA ARG A 383 -11.14 34.44 -28.67
C ARG A 383 -10.38 33.12 -28.48
N LEU A 384 -9.11 33.08 -28.85
CA LEU A 384 -8.24 31.91 -28.64
C LEU A 384 -7.73 31.80 -27.18
N LYS A 385 -7.67 32.92 -26.44
CA LYS A 385 -7.48 32.87 -24.98
C LYS A 385 -8.63 32.15 -24.28
N GLN A 386 -9.85 32.26 -24.81
CA GLN A 386 -11.03 31.59 -24.26
C GLN A 386 -10.95 30.06 -24.46
N LEU A 387 -10.49 29.59 -25.63
CA LEU A 387 -10.19 28.16 -25.88
C LEU A 387 -9.05 27.63 -25.01
N ALA A 388 -7.99 28.41 -24.79
CA ALA A 388 -6.92 28.06 -23.85
C ALA A 388 -7.37 28.03 -22.39
N LEU A 389 -8.41 28.81 -22.02
CA LEU A 389 -9.06 28.77 -20.70
C LEU A 389 -9.95 27.53 -20.53
N ILE A 390 -10.57 27.03 -21.60
CA ILE A 390 -11.38 25.80 -21.58
C ILE A 390 -10.50 24.58 -21.34
N ASN A 391 -9.27 24.59 -21.88
CA ASN A 391 -8.28 23.52 -21.74
C ASN A 391 -7.28 23.76 -20.58
N LYS A 392 -7.69 24.48 -19.53
CA LYS A 392 -6.79 24.89 -18.42
C LYS A 392 -6.09 23.69 -17.73
N ASP A 393 -6.69 22.51 -17.82
CA ASP A 393 -6.17 21.27 -17.24
C ASP A 393 -5.36 20.41 -18.25
N GLU A 394 -5.36 20.75 -19.54
CA GLU A 394 -4.65 20.01 -20.60
C GLU A 394 -3.34 20.70 -21.00
N SER A 395 -2.27 20.38 -20.27
CA SER A 395 -0.93 20.93 -20.48
C SER A 395 -0.01 19.89 -21.13
N ALA A 396 0.62 20.25 -22.25
CA ALA A 396 1.65 19.42 -22.87
C ALA A 396 2.84 19.26 -21.93
N ILE A 397 3.21 20.33 -21.20
CA ILE A 397 4.25 20.28 -20.17
C ILE A 397 3.89 19.25 -19.09
N THR A 398 2.64 19.23 -18.61
CA THR A 398 2.19 18.23 -17.62
C THR A 398 2.32 16.81 -18.16
N HIS A 399 1.89 16.53 -19.39
CA HIS A 399 2.06 15.19 -19.95
C HIS A 399 3.53 14.77 -20.13
N VAL A 400 4.42 15.71 -20.47
CA VAL A 400 5.87 15.45 -20.49
C VAL A 400 6.38 15.13 -19.09
N LYS A 401 5.99 15.90 -18.06
CA LYS A 401 6.36 15.64 -16.66
C LYS A 401 5.87 14.27 -16.18
N VAL A 402 4.63 13.91 -16.50
CA VAL A 402 4.06 12.59 -16.17
C VAL A 402 4.82 11.47 -16.89
N PHE A 403 5.15 11.66 -18.17
CA PHE A 403 5.97 10.69 -18.91
C PHE A 403 7.32 10.46 -18.23
N ARG A 404 7.98 11.53 -17.79
CA ARG A 404 9.27 11.45 -17.10
C ARG A 404 9.16 10.78 -15.74
N ALA A 405 8.13 11.12 -14.96
CA ALA A 405 7.89 10.46 -13.68
C ALA A 405 7.65 8.95 -13.88
N ALA A 406 6.84 8.59 -14.89
CA ALA A 406 6.57 7.21 -15.25
C ALA A 406 7.84 6.47 -15.71
N GLU A 407 8.71 7.12 -16.48
CA GLU A 407 10.01 6.57 -16.90
C GLU A 407 10.90 6.25 -15.69
N SER A 408 11.01 7.16 -14.71
CA SER A 408 11.77 6.92 -13.47
C SER A 408 11.21 5.75 -12.65
N MET A 409 9.89 5.58 -12.66
CA MET A 409 9.20 4.47 -11.98
C MET A 409 9.19 3.16 -12.79
N LYS A 410 9.66 3.18 -14.04
CA LYS A 410 9.50 2.09 -15.03
C LYS A 410 8.02 1.70 -15.24
N PHE A 411 7.12 2.68 -15.19
CA PHE A 411 5.67 2.50 -15.36
C PHE A 411 5.27 2.63 -16.83
N GLU A 412 5.42 1.54 -17.60
CA GLU A 412 5.28 1.52 -19.07
C GLU A 412 3.88 1.92 -19.57
N GLU A 413 2.81 1.48 -18.90
CA GLU A 413 1.45 1.82 -19.29
C GLU A 413 1.17 3.32 -19.13
N LEU A 414 1.70 3.94 -18.06
CA LEU A 414 1.57 5.38 -17.84
C LEU A 414 2.42 6.18 -18.84
N MET A 415 3.63 5.72 -19.17
CA MET A 415 4.46 6.30 -20.24
C MET A 415 3.69 6.30 -21.57
N THR A 416 3.10 5.16 -21.92
CA THR A 416 2.31 5.00 -23.14
C THR A 416 1.12 5.96 -23.16
N ARG A 417 0.37 6.05 -22.05
CA ARG A 417 -0.76 6.97 -21.92
C ARG A 417 -0.33 8.42 -22.06
N ALA A 418 0.76 8.83 -21.41
CA ALA A 418 1.26 10.21 -21.47
C ALA A 418 1.66 10.62 -22.88
N ILE A 419 2.33 9.75 -23.64
CA ILE A 419 2.65 10.01 -25.06
C ILE A 419 1.39 10.10 -25.91
N GLN A 420 0.41 9.20 -25.70
CA GLN A 420 -0.85 9.26 -26.43
C GLN A 420 -1.56 10.61 -26.20
N GLN A 421 -1.58 11.09 -24.95
CA GLN A 421 -2.16 12.40 -24.65
C GLN A 421 -1.48 13.53 -25.40
N LEU A 422 -0.14 13.52 -25.45
CA LEU A 422 0.63 14.49 -26.24
C LEU A 422 0.31 14.44 -27.75
N TYR A 423 -0.18 13.32 -28.28
CA TYR A 423 -0.65 13.22 -29.68
C TYR A 423 -2.12 13.60 -29.86
N LEU A 424 -2.93 13.58 -28.80
CA LEU A 424 -4.34 13.95 -28.85
C LEU A 424 -4.55 15.46 -28.75
N LEU A 425 -3.60 16.20 -28.17
CA LEU A 425 -3.65 17.66 -28.09
C LEU A 425 -3.73 18.29 -29.49
N PRO A 426 -4.83 18.97 -29.86
CA PRO A 426 -4.97 19.55 -31.21
C PRO A 426 -4.13 20.84 -31.35
N VAL A 427 -4.09 21.65 -30.30
CA VAL A 427 -3.41 22.94 -30.23
C VAL A 427 -2.77 23.11 -28.86
N THR A 428 -1.69 23.88 -28.80
CA THR A 428 -1.09 24.32 -27.53
C THR A 428 -0.78 25.80 -27.59
N GLY A 429 -1.11 26.52 -26.52
CA GLY A 429 -0.74 27.91 -26.29
C GLY A 429 0.38 28.08 -25.26
N GLU A 430 0.96 26.98 -24.78
CA GLU A 430 2.01 26.98 -23.76
C GLU A 430 3.32 27.57 -24.29
N ASP A 431 4.19 27.99 -23.37
CA ASP A 431 5.54 28.46 -23.74
C ASP A 431 6.33 27.32 -24.39
N PRO A 432 6.62 27.40 -25.71
CA PRO A 432 7.31 26.33 -26.41
C PRO A 432 8.75 26.16 -25.92
N ILE A 433 9.39 27.18 -25.36
CA ILE A 433 10.75 27.08 -24.81
C ILE A 433 10.70 26.27 -23.52
N ALA A 434 9.77 26.55 -22.61
CA ALA A 434 9.58 25.80 -21.38
C ALA A 434 9.25 24.32 -21.67
N LEU A 435 8.39 24.05 -22.66
CA LEU A 435 8.09 22.68 -23.10
C LEU A 435 9.33 21.95 -23.62
N LEU A 436 10.15 22.59 -24.46
CA LEU A 436 11.38 21.99 -24.96
C LEU A 436 12.40 21.78 -23.83
N LYS A 437 12.54 22.72 -22.90
CA LYS A 437 13.41 22.53 -21.72
C LYS A 437 13.00 21.33 -20.87
N ALA A 438 11.70 21.14 -20.67
CA ALA A 438 11.15 19.98 -19.95
C ALA A 438 11.40 18.67 -20.70
N ILE A 439 11.30 18.67 -22.04
CA ILE A 439 11.59 17.49 -22.87
C ILE A 439 13.07 17.13 -22.80
N TYR A 440 13.98 18.09 -22.99
CA TYR A 440 15.42 17.81 -23.12
C TYR A 440 16.19 17.79 -21.80
N ASN A 441 15.51 17.66 -20.66
CA ASN A 441 16.14 17.57 -19.34
C ASN A 441 17.08 18.75 -19.06
N ILE A 442 16.70 19.95 -19.50
CA ILE A 442 17.47 21.19 -19.23
C ILE A 442 17.01 21.78 -17.90
N GLU A 443 15.70 21.79 -17.67
CA GLU A 443 15.08 22.27 -16.43
C GLU A 443 13.94 21.33 -16.01
N PRO A 444 14.10 20.52 -14.94
CA PRO A 444 15.32 20.33 -14.16
C PRO A 444 16.41 19.56 -14.94
N PRO A 445 17.70 19.82 -14.66
CA PRO A 445 18.80 19.13 -15.32
C PRO A 445 18.82 17.64 -14.95
N SER A 446 18.85 16.76 -15.95
CA SER A 446 19.03 15.32 -15.76
C SER A 446 19.98 14.74 -16.79
N GLN A 447 20.88 13.85 -16.34
CA GLN A 447 21.83 13.16 -17.22
C GLN A 447 21.21 11.94 -17.94
N SER A 448 19.93 11.65 -17.68
CA SER A 448 19.25 10.52 -18.31
C SER A 448 19.09 10.77 -19.81
N PRO A 449 19.40 9.77 -20.67
CA PRO A 449 19.22 9.91 -22.11
C PRO A 449 17.75 10.19 -22.44
N LEU A 450 17.51 10.96 -23.51
CA LEU A 450 16.16 11.28 -23.95
C LEU A 450 15.49 10.03 -24.55
N HIS A 451 14.27 9.74 -24.10
CA HIS A 451 13.50 8.62 -24.63
C HIS A 451 13.19 8.80 -26.12
N SER A 452 13.29 7.72 -26.91
CA SER A 452 13.11 7.73 -28.37
C SER A 452 11.73 8.25 -28.81
N GLU A 453 10.70 8.01 -28.01
CA GLU A 453 9.34 8.53 -28.22
C GLU A 453 9.25 10.05 -28.11
N LEU A 454 9.96 10.66 -27.15
CA LEU A 454 9.98 12.11 -26.99
C LEU A 454 10.77 12.78 -28.11
N HIS A 455 11.88 12.17 -28.54
CA HIS A 455 12.59 12.55 -29.76
C HIS A 455 11.65 12.54 -30.98
N ARG A 456 10.94 11.43 -31.19
CA ARG A 456 9.99 11.26 -32.29
C ARG A 456 8.87 12.29 -32.24
N TRP A 457 8.28 12.49 -31.07
CA TRP A 457 7.23 13.49 -30.86
C TRP A 457 7.75 14.90 -31.14
N THR A 458 8.94 15.25 -30.65
CA THR A 458 9.53 16.59 -30.80
C THR A 458 9.82 16.94 -32.25
N ARG A 459 10.45 16.03 -33.01
CA ARG A 459 10.65 16.24 -34.46
C ARG A 459 9.32 16.52 -35.15
N ARG A 460 8.28 15.75 -34.81
CA ARG A 460 6.92 15.92 -35.35
C ARG A 460 6.26 17.22 -34.94
N PHE A 461 6.47 17.65 -33.71
CA PHE A 461 6.00 18.93 -33.21
C PHE A 461 6.67 20.09 -33.94
N LEU A 462 7.99 20.06 -34.11
CA LEU A 462 8.75 21.12 -34.77
C LEU A 462 8.36 21.32 -36.24
N TYR A 463 8.17 20.24 -37.01
CA TYR A 463 7.77 20.37 -38.42
C TYR A 463 6.26 20.61 -38.61
N ARG A 464 5.42 20.48 -37.58
CA ARG A 464 3.96 20.60 -37.68
C ARG A 464 3.55 21.98 -38.21
N CYS A 465 2.66 22.00 -39.21
CA CYS A 465 2.03 23.21 -39.75
C CYS A 465 0.50 23.15 -39.57
N PRO A 466 -0.18 24.29 -39.38
CA PRO A 466 -1.63 24.36 -39.58
C PRO A 466 -1.96 23.99 -41.04
N GLY A 467 -2.93 23.11 -41.30
CA GLY A 467 -3.43 22.87 -42.66
C GLY A 467 -2.91 21.67 -43.47
N ARG A 468 -2.04 20.79 -42.93
CA ARG A 468 -1.79 19.46 -43.53
C ARG A 468 -2.66 18.37 -42.89
N LEU A 469 -3.98 18.52 -42.97
CA LEU A 469 -4.88 17.36 -42.86
C LEU A 469 -4.83 16.65 -44.21
N ARG A 470 -4.36 15.40 -44.22
CA ARG A 470 -4.32 14.58 -45.45
C ARG A 470 -5.73 14.51 -46.04
N THR A 471 -5.85 14.96 -47.28
CA THR A 471 -6.99 14.74 -48.16
C THR A 471 -7.31 13.25 -48.21
N GLY A 472 -8.47 12.87 -47.67
CA GLY A 472 -8.88 11.47 -47.70
C GLY A 472 -10.03 11.12 -46.78
N THR A 473 -11.04 11.99 -46.67
CA THR A 473 -12.45 11.63 -46.45
C THR A 473 -13.23 12.94 -46.33
N SER A 474 -14.15 13.15 -47.27
CA SER A 474 -15.14 14.21 -47.25
C SER A 474 -15.83 14.24 -45.87
N SER A 475 -15.70 15.34 -45.14
CA SER A 475 -16.39 15.55 -43.88
C SER A 475 -16.52 17.05 -43.62
N ILE A 476 -17.77 17.50 -43.53
CA ILE A 476 -18.47 18.61 -42.85
C ILE A 476 -17.64 19.75 -42.18
N ALA A 477 -16.36 19.58 -41.88
CA ALA A 477 -15.42 20.62 -41.45
C ALA A 477 -15.25 21.75 -42.49
N ASP A 478 -15.53 21.49 -43.78
CA ASP A 478 -15.59 22.56 -44.78
C ASP A 478 -16.70 23.57 -44.49
N SER A 479 -17.76 23.20 -43.76
CA SER A 479 -18.89 24.10 -43.49
C SER A 479 -18.73 24.99 -42.25
N LEU A 480 -17.83 24.67 -41.31
CA LEU A 480 -17.53 25.55 -40.15
C LEU A 480 -16.26 26.40 -40.37
N LEU A 481 -15.48 26.11 -41.42
CA LEU A 481 -14.29 26.86 -41.80
C LEU A 481 -14.50 27.74 -43.05
N HIS A 482 -15.71 27.74 -43.64
CA HIS A 482 -16.06 28.54 -44.82
C HIS A 482 -16.61 29.94 -44.54
N ASP A 483 -16.63 30.40 -43.28
CA ASP A 483 -16.82 31.83 -43.03
C ASP A 483 -15.51 32.57 -43.31
N ARG A 484 -15.31 32.82 -44.60
CA ARG A 484 -14.22 33.58 -45.19
C ARG A 484 -14.14 34.94 -44.51
N THR A 485 -13.18 35.14 -43.60
CA THR A 485 -12.46 36.45 -43.46
C THR A 485 -11.37 36.56 -42.39
N LEU A 486 -11.07 35.58 -41.51
CA LEU A 486 -10.19 35.89 -40.36
C LEU A 486 -9.27 34.75 -39.86
N LEU A 487 -8.33 34.27 -40.69
CA LEU A 487 -7.09 33.66 -40.18
C LEU A 487 -5.91 34.55 -40.61
N PRO A 488 -5.14 35.16 -39.67
CA PRO A 488 -3.98 35.96 -40.03
C PRO A 488 -2.96 35.09 -40.79
N SER A 489 -2.14 35.73 -41.62
CA SER A 489 -1.17 35.16 -42.60
C SER A 489 -0.11 34.16 -42.09
N ASN A 490 -0.25 33.63 -40.87
CA ASN A 490 0.59 32.62 -40.22
C ASN A 490 0.16 31.16 -40.51
N SER A 491 -0.81 30.92 -41.38
CA SER A 491 -1.46 29.62 -41.58
C SER A 491 -0.59 28.54 -42.24
N ALA A 492 0.56 28.88 -42.83
CA ALA A 492 1.47 27.92 -43.50
C ALA A 492 2.81 27.69 -42.77
N VAL A 493 2.99 28.27 -41.58
CA VAL A 493 4.28 28.32 -40.88
C VAL A 493 4.41 27.17 -39.88
N SER A 494 5.51 26.44 -39.92
CA SER A 494 5.79 25.36 -38.97
C SER A 494 5.98 25.88 -37.54
N ASN A 495 5.70 25.05 -36.55
CA ASN A 495 5.95 25.39 -35.14
C ASN A 495 7.41 25.83 -34.94
N MET A 496 8.39 25.14 -35.54
CA MET A 496 9.80 25.53 -35.45
C MET A 496 10.05 26.95 -35.95
N ARG A 497 9.46 27.36 -37.07
CA ARG A 497 9.63 28.72 -37.60
C ARG A 497 8.94 29.75 -36.70
N LYS A 498 7.75 29.44 -36.17
CA LYS A 498 7.06 30.27 -35.16
C LYS A 498 7.94 30.52 -33.93
N ILE A 499 8.59 29.46 -33.41
CA ILE A 499 9.46 29.54 -32.24
C ILE A 499 10.70 30.37 -32.55
N LYS A 500 11.42 30.08 -33.65
CA LYS A 500 12.62 30.83 -34.06
C LYS A 500 12.36 32.33 -34.23
N THR A 501 11.20 32.70 -34.77
CA THR A 501 10.85 34.11 -34.96
C THR A 501 10.50 34.81 -33.64
N ARG A 502 9.85 34.11 -32.70
CA ARG A 502 9.34 34.73 -31.45
C ARG A 502 10.34 34.68 -30.29
N TYR A 503 11.18 33.65 -30.24
CA TYR A 503 12.14 33.35 -29.17
C TYR A 503 13.54 33.07 -29.74
N PRO A 504 14.13 33.97 -30.55
CA PRO A 504 15.36 33.70 -31.28
C PRO A 504 16.58 33.50 -30.37
N GLN A 505 16.62 34.18 -29.22
CA GLN A 505 17.71 34.04 -28.26
C GLN A 505 17.61 32.72 -27.50
N GLN A 506 16.45 32.46 -26.87
CA GLN A 506 16.24 31.24 -26.09
C GLN A 506 16.35 29.97 -26.95
N PHE A 507 15.92 30.02 -28.21
CA PHE A 507 16.08 28.89 -29.14
C PHE A 507 17.56 28.59 -29.45
N ARG A 508 18.41 29.63 -29.56
CA ARG A 508 19.87 29.44 -29.74
C ARG A 508 20.51 28.87 -28.48
N GLU A 509 20.16 29.40 -27.32
CA GLU A 509 20.62 28.89 -26.03
C GLU A 509 20.27 27.39 -25.87
N LEU A 510 19.07 26.97 -26.26
CA LEU A 510 18.69 25.54 -26.26
C LEU A 510 19.56 24.67 -27.17
N LEU A 511 19.92 25.16 -28.37
CA LEU A 511 20.79 24.43 -29.31
C LEU A 511 22.23 24.30 -28.80
N GLU A 512 22.68 25.26 -28.00
CA GLU A 512 24.00 25.26 -27.36
C GLU A 512 24.01 24.31 -26.16
N GLN A 513 22.93 24.28 -25.37
CA GLN A 513 22.81 23.47 -24.15
C GLN A 513 22.50 21.98 -24.42
N SER A 514 21.84 21.64 -25.53
CA SER A 514 21.43 20.26 -25.82
C SER A 514 21.83 19.80 -27.23
N GLY A 515 22.77 18.86 -27.29
CA GLY A 515 23.16 18.20 -28.54
C GLY A 515 22.00 17.40 -29.16
N ALA A 516 21.24 16.68 -28.33
CA ALA A 516 20.04 15.95 -28.74
C ALA A 516 18.99 16.85 -29.40
N PHE A 517 18.79 18.06 -28.88
CA PHE A 517 17.88 19.03 -29.50
C PHE A 517 18.38 19.53 -30.84
N ARG A 518 19.70 19.78 -30.97
CA ARG A 518 20.33 20.20 -32.23
C ARG A 518 20.10 19.18 -33.34
N GLU A 519 20.33 17.90 -33.05
CA GLU A 519 20.08 16.80 -33.99
C GLU A 519 18.62 16.73 -34.42
N ASP A 520 17.69 16.84 -33.47
CA ASP A 520 16.26 16.81 -33.79
C ASP A 520 15.79 18.02 -34.61
N VAL A 521 16.40 19.20 -34.41
CA VAL A 521 16.16 20.39 -35.22
C VAL A 521 16.68 20.23 -36.64
N GLU A 522 17.86 19.63 -36.83
CA GLU A 522 18.41 19.30 -38.15
C GLU A 522 17.52 18.31 -38.89
N LEU A 523 17.12 17.22 -38.21
CA LEU A 523 16.23 16.21 -38.78
C LEU A 523 14.85 16.78 -39.12
N ALA A 524 14.25 17.60 -38.25
CA ALA A 524 12.99 18.28 -38.52
C ALA A 524 13.12 19.25 -39.72
N SER A 525 14.24 19.95 -39.84
CA SER A 525 14.52 20.83 -40.98
C SER A 525 14.63 20.05 -42.29
N ALA A 526 15.32 18.90 -42.28
CA ALA A 526 15.40 18.01 -43.44
C ALA A 526 14.03 17.46 -43.85
N MET A 527 13.17 17.10 -42.89
CA MET A 527 11.78 16.69 -43.15
C MET A 527 10.97 17.81 -43.82
N MET A 528 11.14 19.06 -43.39
CA MET A 528 10.48 20.22 -44.01
C MET A 528 10.93 20.43 -45.47
N LEU A 529 12.23 20.31 -45.75
CA LEU A 529 12.78 20.45 -47.11
C LEU A 529 12.27 19.36 -48.06
N ARG A 530 12.25 18.10 -47.62
CA ARG A 530 11.69 16.98 -48.40
C ARG A 530 10.20 17.16 -48.68
N ALA A 531 9.46 17.71 -47.72
CA ALA A 531 8.03 17.97 -47.87
C ALA A 531 7.71 19.14 -48.84
N GLN A 532 8.69 20.00 -49.15
CA GLN A 532 8.59 21.09 -50.13
C GLN A 532 9.08 20.67 -51.53
N GLY A 533 10.07 19.77 -51.62
CA GLY A 533 10.60 19.26 -52.90
C GLY A 533 9.67 18.28 -53.65
N GLY A 534 8.66 17.71 -52.99
CA GLY A 534 7.70 16.77 -53.60
C GLY A 534 6.58 17.39 -54.43
N HIS A 535 6.65 18.68 -54.78
CA HIS A 535 5.65 19.39 -55.61
C HIS A 535 6.23 19.97 -56.91
N GLY A 536 7.43 19.55 -57.31
CA GLY A 536 8.12 20.05 -58.52
C GLY A 536 8.49 18.96 -59.52
N GLY A 537 7.57 18.08 -59.89
CA GLY A 537 7.83 16.97 -60.81
C GLY A 537 6.59 16.50 -61.56
N GLY A 538 6.12 17.32 -62.49
CA GLY A 538 5.06 17.00 -63.45
C GLY A 538 5.11 18.04 -64.56
N ILE A 539 5.99 17.80 -65.54
CA ILE A 539 5.86 18.34 -66.90
C ILE A 539 4.97 17.37 -67.66
#